data_AF-A0A1Y1R9P9-F1
#
_entry.id   AF-A0A1Y1R9P9-F1
#
_cell.length_a   1.000
_cell.length_b   1.000
_cell.length_c   1.000
_cell.angle_alpha   90.00
_cell.angle_beta   90.00
_cell.angle_gamma   90.00
#
_symmetry.space_group_name_H-M   'P 1'
#
loop_
_entity.id
_entity.type
_entity.pdbx_description
1 polymer ?
#
loop_
_entity_poly.entity_id
_entity_poly.type
_entity_poly.pdbx_seq_one_letter_code
_entity_poly.pdbx_strand_id
1 'polypeptide(L)'
;MEILVYLLLGLLIITIELKRERYFYFDLLTFFHFFYFLVYVFTPIALIIGGPHLINDDMPFGIFYYHKCAYTPYVILGAYLFFLAGFYWQKPHYFAKRFEIRFPAFTLYDLLKILPFAFAFLYAVLFLYTSEFGGIIEAIRQAEAYRSSAIAFKKFAFVKYFFPLNDILLYTLFYLLYLKKEACCRKWFLFYFFLSILFVSLKFALNNSRGDLLFTLGGFYVIAAIYHRRFFWKFVWITTLLTIFVLKFADPLFGAVAIWIRDGFEAFWNAFITELKIQNAHGSSIISNFTHAIVSLDTSLQSAGYNYPFRYLKDFVNGITSLVPGQLFGSSSSDLTLMEQNTILLSGVRKEIVLPGILGFLGYAFHAVGIFVGMFVYGTIGAILSEWFSILYRKYPISLPILYLYISSYGYFVFRGTIIYAIHDNFMLFVVSAILLYFAKIYYRPDPHVKYYSKNVDLI
;
A
#
# COMPACT_ATOMS: atom_id res chain seq x y z
N MET A 1 -0.07 17.45 -27.88
CA MET A 1 -1.41 16.82 -27.74
C MET A 1 -1.49 15.98 -26.47
N GLU A 2 -0.50 15.14 -26.16
CA GLU A 2 -0.49 14.26 -24.98
C GLU A 2 -0.65 14.98 -23.63
N ILE A 3 0.06 16.10 -23.44
CA ILE A 3 -0.05 16.91 -22.21
C ILE A 3 -1.49 17.38 -21.95
N LEU A 4 -2.28 17.64 -23.00
CA LEU A 4 -3.68 18.04 -22.87
C LEU A 4 -4.54 16.90 -22.33
N VAL A 5 -4.23 15.65 -22.70
CA VAL A 5 -4.93 14.46 -22.21
C VAL A 5 -4.67 14.28 -20.71
N TYR A 6 -3.42 14.43 -20.27
CA TYR A 6 -3.06 14.37 -18.85
C TYR A 6 -3.70 15.51 -18.05
N LEU A 7 -3.70 16.74 -18.58
CA LEU A 7 -4.37 17.87 -17.93
C LEU A 7 -5.88 17.67 -17.83
N LEU A 8 -6.52 17.17 -18.90
CA LEU A 8 -7.94 16.83 -18.89
C LEU A 8 -8.26 15.78 -17.83
N LEU A 9 -7.45 14.72 -17.74
CA LEU A 9 -7.59 13.69 -16.72
C LEU A 9 -7.41 14.26 -15.31
N GLY A 10 -6.42 15.12 -15.09
CA GLY A 10 -6.22 15.81 -13.81
C GLY A 10 -7.42 16.67 -13.42
N LEU A 11 -7.96 17.45 -14.35
CA LEU A 11 -9.17 18.25 -14.15
C LEU A 11 -10.38 17.38 -13.83
N LEU A 12 -10.53 16.25 -14.51
CA LEU A 12 -11.61 15.29 -14.26
C LEU A 12 -11.52 14.71 -12.85
N ILE A 13 -10.35 14.25 -12.42
CA ILE A 13 -10.10 13.74 -11.07
C ILE A 13 -10.44 14.80 -10.02
N ILE A 14 -9.91 16.02 -10.18
CA ILE A 14 -10.17 17.12 -9.24
C ILE A 14 -11.67 17.45 -9.19
N THR A 15 -12.33 17.51 -10.35
CA THR A 15 -13.76 17.84 -10.42
C THR A 15 -14.61 16.79 -9.73
N ILE A 16 -14.34 15.51 -9.95
CA ILE A 16 -15.07 14.41 -9.30
C ILE A 16 -14.81 14.44 -7.80
N GLU A 17 -13.56 14.62 -7.39
CA GLU A 17 -13.18 14.66 -5.98
C GLU A 17 -13.87 15.83 -5.25
N LEU A 18 -13.96 17.01 -5.87
CA LEU A 18 -14.63 18.18 -5.29
C LEU A 18 -16.17 18.07 -5.26
N LYS A 19 -16.79 17.44 -6.28
CA LYS A 19 -18.25 17.39 -6.40
C LYS A 19 -18.89 16.19 -5.70
N ARG A 20 -18.15 15.11 -5.48
CA ARG A 20 -18.76 13.89 -4.92
C ARG A 20 -19.11 14.05 -3.45
N GLU A 21 -20.24 13.49 -3.07
CA GLU A 21 -20.60 13.33 -1.67
C GLU A 21 -19.71 12.25 -1.04
N ARG A 22 -19.17 12.53 0.15
CA ARG A 22 -18.28 11.60 0.85
C ARG A 22 -18.81 11.29 2.23
N TYR A 23 -18.81 10.00 2.56
CA TYR A 23 -19.08 9.57 3.92
C TYR A 23 -17.87 9.76 4.84
N PHE A 24 -16.67 9.47 4.33
CA PHE A 24 -15.40 9.75 4.99
C PHE A 24 -14.67 10.86 4.23
N TYR A 25 -13.98 11.76 4.93
CA TYR A 25 -13.16 12.79 4.28
C TYR A 25 -12.09 12.17 3.37
N PHE A 26 -11.49 11.08 3.86
CA PHE A 26 -10.58 10.22 3.11
C PHE A 26 -11.18 8.83 3.02
N ASP A 27 -11.50 8.39 1.81
CA ASP A 27 -12.02 7.05 1.52
C ASP A 27 -11.20 6.35 0.42
N LEU A 28 -11.64 5.17 0.00
CA LEU A 28 -11.02 4.39 -1.07
C LEU A 28 -10.84 5.18 -2.36
N LEU A 29 -11.83 6.00 -2.72
CA LEU A 29 -11.79 6.80 -3.94
C LEU A 29 -10.84 8.00 -3.80
N THR A 30 -10.74 8.63 -2.62
CA THR A 30 -9.73 9.69 -2.37
C THR A 30 -8.33 9.14 -2.52
N PHE A 31 -8.05 7.98 -1.90
CA PHE A 31 -6.73 7.36 -1.96
C PHE A 31 -6.39 6.86 -3.37
N PHE A 32 -7.37 6.30 -4.09
CA PHE A 32 -7.22 5.98 -5.50
C PHE A 32 -6.88 7.23 -6.32
N HIS A 33 -7.68 8.30 -6.23
CA HIS A 33 -7.45 9.55 -6.94
C HIS A 33 -6.08 10.15 -6.63
N PHE A 34 -5.65 10.13 -5.36
CA PHE A 34 -4.35 10.64 -4.96
C PHE A 34 -3.20 9.90 -5.66
N PHE A 35 -3.15 8.57 -5.57
CA PHE A 35 -2.07 7.80 -6.21
C PHE A 35 -2.18 7.81 -7.73
N TYR A 36 -3.40 7.73 -8.27
CA TYR A 36 -3.62 7.75 -9.70
C TYR A 36 -3.21 9.09 -10.32
N PHE A 37 -3.56 10.21 -9.67
CA PHE A 37 -3.12 11.55 -10.06
C PHE A 37 -1.60 11.67 -9.98
N LEU A 38 -1.00 11.26 -8.87
CA LEU A 38 0.45 11.37 -8.67
C LEU A 38 1.21 10.62 -9.77
N VAL A 39 0.82 9.38 -10.05
CA VAL A 39 1.55 8.47 -10.93
C VAL A 39 1.23 8.66 -12.41
N TYR A 40 -0.05 8.87 -12.76
CA TYR A 40 -0.52 8.84 -14.14
C TYR A 40 -0.98 10.21 -14.67
N VAL A 41 -0.87 11.28 -13.87
CA VAL A 41 -1.09 12.67 -14.31
C VAL A 41 0.13 13.54 -14.03
N PHE A 42 0.50 13.68 -12.76
CA PHE A 42 1.58 14.58 -12.34
C PHE A 42 2.94 14.11 -12.88
N THR A 43 3.30 12.84 -12.69
CA THR A 43 4.59 12.31 -13.16
C THR A 43 4.77 12.42 -14.68
N PRO A 44 3.82 12.00 -15.55
CA PRO A 44 3.97 12.18 -17.00
C PRO A 44 4.11 13.65 -17.41
N ILE A 45 3.33 14.57 -16.81
CA ILE A 45 3.48 16.01 -17.07
C ILE A 45 4.88 16.50 -16.68
N ALA A 46 5.36 16.09 -15.51
CA ALA A 46 6.70 16.45 -15.04
C ALA A 46 7.80 15.89 -15.95
N LEU A 47 7.66 14.65 -16.43
CA LEU A 47 8.60 14.04 -17.38
C LEU A 47 8.57 14.72 -18.77
N ILE A 48 7.41 15.18 -19.24
CA ILE A 48 7.30 15.93 -20.51
C ILE A 48 7.99 17.30 -20.39
N ILE A 49 7.82 18.00 -19.26
CA ILE A 49 8.35 19.35 -19.06
C ILE A 49 9.85 19.31 -18.69
N GLY A 50 10.22 18.44 -17.75
CA GLY A 50 11.60 18.30 -17.27
C GLY A 50 12.46 17.45 -18.20
N GLY A 51 11.89 16.51 -18.93
CA GLY A 51 12.64 15.61 -19.81
C GLY A 51 13.13 14.33 -19.11
N PRO A 52 13.88 13.48 -19.85
CA PRO A 52 14.19 12.11 -19.45
C PRO A 52 15.16 11.98 -18.28
N HIS A 53 15.90 13.03 -17.90
CA HIS A 53 16.80 13.01 -16.74
C HIS A 53 16.06 12.86 -15.40
N LEU A 54 14.74 12.99 -15.40
CA LEU A 54 13.88 12.74 -14.24
C LEU A 54 13.51 11.25 -14.08
N ILE A 55 13.81 10.41 -15.09
CA ILE A 55 13.65 8.95 -15.00
C ILE A 55 14.64 8.41 -13.98
N ASN A 56 14.22 7.45 -13.16
CA ASN A 56 15.09 6.85 -12.15
C ASN A 56 16.29 6.15 -12.78
N ASP A 57 17.48 6.36 -12.20
CA ASP A 57 18.75 5.73 -12.60
C ASP A 57 18.70 4.20 -12.53
N ASP A 58 17.80 3.65 -11.69
CA ASP A 58 17.52 2.20 -11.62
C ASP A 58 16.87 1.64 -12.90
N MET A 59 16.50 2.50 -13.86
CA MET A 59 15.89 2.15 -15.14
C MET A 59 16.69 2.73 -16.33
N PRO A 60 17.95 2.33 -16.53
CA PRO A 60 18.79 2.87 -17.62
C PRO A 60 18.17 2.63 -19.01
N PHE A 61 17.37 1.56 -19.17
CA PHE A 61 16.64 1.30 -20.41
C PHE A 61 15.25 1.94 -20.46
N GLY A 62 14.79 2.56 -19.37
CA GLY A 62 13.49 3.24 -19.31
C GLY A 62 13.34 4.38 -20.32
N ILE A 63 14.44 5.06 -20.67
CA ILE A 63 14.47 6.10 -21.70
C ILE A 63 14.10 5.54 -23.09
N PHE A 64 14.39 4.26 -23.36
CA PHE A 64 14.06 3.65 -24.64
C PHE A 64 12.56 3.36 -24.79
N TYR A 65 11.86 3.10 -23.69
CA TYR A 65 10.43 2.77 -23.71
C TYR A 65 9.54 3.98 -23.50
N TYR A 66 9.97 4.92 -22.65
CA TYR A 66 9.16 6.08 -22.28
C TYR A 66 8.78 6.92 -23.51
N HIS A 67 7.50 7.26 -23.61
CA HIS A 67 6.95 8.13 -24.64
C HIS A 67 7.06 7.58 -26.09
N LYS A 68 7.40 6.30 -26.26
CA LYS A 68 7.37 5.65 -27.58
C LYS A 68 5.97 5.22 -28.01
N CYS A 69 5.09 5.00 -27.06
CA CYS A 69 3.72 4.57 -27.29
C CYS A 69 2.78 5.78 -27.31
N ALA A 70 2.49 6.32 -28.51
CA ALA A 70 1.67 7.51 -28.69
C ALA A 70 0.23 7.39 -28.15
N TYR A 71 -0.26 6.15 -27.94
CA TYR A 71 -1.60 5.91 -27.41
C TYR A 71 -1.67 5.78 -25.87
N THR A 72 -0.52 5.79 -25.17
CA THR A 72 -0.48 5.64 -23.69
C THR A 72 -1.36 6.64 -22.94
N PRO A 73 -1.35 7.96 -23.24
CA PRO A 73 -2.21 8.92 -22.54
C PRO A 73 -3.70 8.58 -22.64
N TYR A 74 -4.13 8.05 -23.80
CA TYR A 74 -5.52 7.67 -24.04
C TYR A 74 -5.89 6.37 -23.31
N VAL A 75 -4.96 5.42 -23.21
CA VAL A 75 -5.15 4.21 -22.40
C VAL A 75 -5.30 4.57 -20.92
N ILE A 76 -4.49 5.50 -20.42
CA ILE A 76 -4.60 6.00 -19.05
C ILE A 76 -5.97 6.66 -18.83
N LEU A 77 -6.37 7.60 -19.69
CA LEU A 77 -7.69 8.23 -19.59
C LEU A 77 -8.83 7.20 -19.64
N GLY A 78 -8.78 6.26 -20.60
CA GLY A 78 -9.77 5.19 -20.72
C GLY A 78 -9.82 4.29 -19.49
N ALA A 79 -8.67 3.90 -18.95
CA ALA A 79 -8.55 3.11 -17.74
C ALA A 79 -9.23 3.78 -16.54
N TYR A 80 -9.05 5.10 -16.40
CA TYR A 80 -9.74 5.88 -15.37
C TYR A 80 -11.26 5.91 -15.57
N LEU A 81 -11.75 6.08 -16.81
CA LEU A 81 -13.18 6.05 -17.10
C LEU A 81 -13.80 4.67 -16.80
N PHE A 82 -13.11 3.58 -17.13
CA PHE A 82 -13.56 2.22 -16.77
C PHE A 82 -13.55 1.99 -15.26
N PHE A 83 -12.55 2.51 -14.55
CA PHE A 83 -12.55 2.50 -13.09
C PHE A 83 -13.77 3.22 -12.50
N LEU A 84 -14.08 4.43 -12.98
CA LEU A 84 -15.26 5.17 -12.53
C LEU A 84 -16.55 4.43 -12.86
N ALA A 85 -16.66 3.85 -14.05
CA ALA A 85 -17.81 3.04 -14.44
C ALA A 85 -18.00 1.85 -13.48
N GLY A 86 -16.90 1.17 -13.10
CA GLY A 86 -16.92 0.09 -12.13
C GLY A 86 -17.27 0.54 -10.72
N PHE A 87 -16.75 1.70 -10.28
CA PHE A 87 -16.97 2.26 -8.94
C PHE A 87 -18.39 2.79 -8.74
N TYR A 88 -18.95 3.47 -9.75
CA TYR A 88 -20.31 4.00 -9.69
C TYR A 88 -21.37 2.98 -10.16
N TRP A 89 -20.99 1.73 -10.40
CA TRP A 89 -21.95 0.69 -10.72
C TRP A 89 -22.84 0.40 -9.50
N GLN A 90 -24.15 0.62 -9.64
CA GLN A 90 -25.09 0.52 -8.52
C GLN A 90 -25.26 -0.90 -7.95
N LYS A 91 -25.20 -1.95 -8.80
CA LYS A 91 -25.43 -3.34 -8.38
C LYS A 91 -24.52 -3.77 -7.21
N PRO A 92 -23.21 -3.51 -7.24
CA PRO A 92 -22.30 -3.72 -6.11
C PRO A 92 -22.76 -3.11 -4.78
N HIS A 93 -23.26 -1.87 -4.77
CA HIS A 93 -23.76 -1.22 -3.55
C HIS A 93 -24.99 -1.93 -2.99
N TYR A 94 -25.90 -2.37 -3.85
CA TYR A 94 -27.07 -3.16 -3.43
C TYR A 94 -26.67 -4.52 -2.88
N PHE A 95 -25.70 -5.20 -3.50
CA PHE A 95 -25.16 -6.47 -3.03
C PHE A 95 -24.60 -6.35 -1.61
N ALA A 96 -23.78 -5.32 -1.36
CA ALA A 96 -23.18 -5.08 -0.06
C ALA A 96 -24.22 -4.88 1.07
N LYS A 97 -25.34 -4.19 0.79
CA LYS A 97 -26.42 -3.93 1.76
C LYS A 97 -27.25 -5.17 2.13
N ARG A 98 -27.18 -6.25 1.35
CA ARG A 98 -27.89 -7.52 1.64
C ARG A 98 -27.27 -8.32 2.77
N PHE A 99 -26.03 -8.03 3.15
CA PHE A 99 -25.34 -8.73 4.22
C PHE A 99 -25.22 -7.83 5.44
N GLU A 100 -25.71 -8.29 6.59
CA GLU A 100 -25.44 -7.66 7.86
C GLU A 100 -24.42 -8.48 8.64
N ILE A 101 -23.27 -7.88 8.93
CA ILE A 101 -22.23 -8.49 9.76
C ILE A 101 -22.42 -8.00 11.21
N ARG A 102 -22.54 -8.94 12.15
CA ARG A 102 -22.57 -8.65 13.59
C ARG A 102 -21.38 -9.31 14.27
N PHE A 103 -20.48 -8.50 14.79
CA PHE A 103 -19.40 -9.00 15.66
C PHE A 103 -19.92 -9.23 17.07
N PRO A 104 -19.34 -10.18 17.81
CA PRO A 104 -19.61 -10.35 19.23
C PRO A 104 -19.25 -9.07 19.99
N ALA A 105 -19.91 -8.85 21.12
CA ALA A 105 -19.56 -7.73 21.99
C ALA A 105 -18.13 -7.94 22.51
N PHE A 106 -17.21 -7.08 22.09
CA PHE A 106 -15.82 -7.11 22.52
C PHE A 106 -15.60 -5.99 23.53
N THR A 107 -15.25 -6.33 24.77
CA THR A 107 -15.05 -5.33 25.83
C THR A 107 -13.63 -4.78 25.80
N LEU A 108 -13.41 -3.61 26.40
CA LEU A 108 -12.05 -3.06 26.56
C LEU A 108 -11.15 -3.99 27.40
N TYR A 109 -11.72 -4.74 28.33
CA TYR A 109 -11.00 -5.74 29.12
C TYR A 109 -10.53 -6.92 28.28
N ASP A 110 -11.33 -7.34 27.30
CA ASP A 110 -10.91 -8.39 26.36
C ASP A 110 -9.73 -7.92 25.51
N LEU A 111 -9.73 -6.65 25.09
CA LEU A 111 -8.57 -6.07 24.38
C LEU A 111 -7.31 -6.13 25.24
N LEU A 112 -7.40 -5.73 26.52
CA LEU A 112 -6.27 -5.75 27.44
C LEU A 112 -5.73 -7.16 27.70
N LYS A 113 -6.58 -8.19 27.65
CA LYS A 113 -6.13 -9.58 27.74
C LYS A 113 -5.36 -10.01 26.49
N ILE A 114 -5.74 -9.54 25.30
CA ILE A 114 -5.09 -9.92 24.03
C ILE A 114 -3.76 -9.18 23.82
N LEU A 115 -3.65 -7.92 24.26
CA LEU A 115 -2.45 -7.10 24.06
C LEU A 115 -1.13 -7.77 24.49
N PRO A 116 -0.99 -8.35 25.71
CA PRO A 116 0.22 -9.04 26.12
C PRO A 116 0.61 -10.17 25.14
N PHE A 117 -0.36 -10.98 24.68
CA PHE A 117 -0.11 -12.06 23.73
C PHE A 117 0.33 -11.51 22.36
N ALA A 118 -0.32 -10.45 21.87
CA ALA A 118 0.03 -9.84 20.59
C ALA A 118 1.45 -9.26 20.61
N PHE A 119 1.87 -8.61 21.71
CA PHE A 119 3.22 -8.10 21.86
C PHE A 119 4.26 -9.19 22.12
N ALA A 120 3.93 -10.24 22.87
CA ALA A 120 4.80 -11.41 23.03
C ALA A 120 5.03 -12.11 21.68
N PHE A 121 3.99 -12.21 20.85
CA PHE A 121 4.10 -12.73 19.50
C PHE A 121 4.98 -11.84 18.61
N LEU A 122 4.78 -10.52 18.61
CA LEU A 122 5.65 -9.57 17.90
C LEU A 122 7.11 -9.66 18.35
N TYR A 123 7.35 -9.82 19.65
CA TYR A 123 8.70 -10.03 20.19
C TYR A 123 9.32 -11.33 19.66
N ALA A 124 8.58 -12.44 19.68
CA ALA A 124 9.05 -13.73 19.16
C ALA A 124 9.38 -13.63 17.66
N VAL A 125 8.51 -12.98 16.88
CA VAL A 125 8.70 -12.69 15.46
C VAL A 125 9.98 -11.88 15.23
N LEU A 126 10.17 -10.79 15.97
CA LEU A 126 11.37 -9.95 15.89
C LEU A 126 12.64 -10.73 16.28
N PHE A 127 12.57 -11.52 17.34
CA PHE A 127 13.68 -12.34 17.83
C PHE A 127 14.10 -13.39 16.79
N LEU A 128 13.14 -14.13 16.23
CA LEU A 128 13.41 -15.11 15.17
C LEU A 128 14.06 -14.44 13.96
N TYR A 129 13.50 -13.32 13.49
CA TYR A 129 14.06 -12.59 12.36
C TYR A 129 15.49 -12.14 12.64
N THR A 130 15.73 -11.45 13.76
CA THR A 130 17.05 -10.86 14.07
C THR A 130 18.10 -11.91 14.44
N SER A 131 17.73 -13.03 15.07
CA SER A 131 18.66 -14.12 15.40
C SER A 131 19.33 -14.72 14.16
N GLU A 132 18.62 -14.74 13.02
CA GLU A 132 19.14 -15.29 11.77
C GLU A 132 20.24 -14.42 11.15
N PHE A 133 20.27 -13.13 11.48
CA PHE A 133 21.32 -12.19 11.06
C PHE A 133 22.43 -12.06 12.11
N GLY A 134 22.39 -12.83 13.21
CA GLY A 134 23.37 -12.70 14.30
C GLY A 134 23.05 -11.55 15.27
N GLY A 135 21.82 -11.02 15.26
CA GLY A 135 21.35 -9.99 16.18
C GLY A 135 20.72 -8.78 15.49
N ILE A 136 20.12 -7.89 16.28
CA ILE A 136 19.36 -6.75 15.76
C ILE A 136 20.23 -5.72 15.04
N ILE A 137 21.45 -5.47 15.53
CA ILE A 137 22.38 -4.49 14.94
C ILE A 137 22.79 -4.95 13.54
N GLU A 138 23.14 -6.23 13.41
CA GLU A 138 23.56 -6.81 12.14
C GLU A 138 22.40 -6.90 11.14
N ALA A 139 21.18 -7.20 11.62
CA ALA A 139 19.98 -7.19 10.80
C ALA A 139 19.67 -5.78 10.24
N ILE A 140 19.87 -4.72 11.03
CA ILE A 140 19.72 -3.33 10.58
C ILE A 140 20.79 -2.99 9.54
N ARG A 141 22.05 -3.39 9.78
CA ARG A 141 23.16 -3.14 8.85
C ARG A 141 22.92 -3.78 7.47
N GLN A 142 22.40 -5.00 7.46
CA GLN A 142 22.13 -5.75 6.22
C GLN A 142 20.77 -5.41 5.58
N ALA A 143 19.94 -4.57 6.22
CA ALA A 143 18.58 -4.30 5.75
C ALA A 143 18.54 -3.78 4.31
N GLU A 144 19.47 -2.91 3.92
CA GLU A 144 19.54 -2.36 2.57
C GLU A 144 20.03 -3.39 1.53
N ALA A 145 21.05 -4.17 1.89
CA ALA A 145 21.56 -5.23 1.04
C ALA A 145 20.49 -6.32 0.79
N TYR A 146 19.64 -6.56 1.78
CA TYR A 146 18.49 -7.45 1.65
C TYR A 146 17.38 -6.84 0.77
N ARG A 147 17.05 -5.56 0.97
CA ARG A 147 16.04 -4.83 0.18
C ARG A 147 16.43 -4.77 -1.30
N SER A 148 17.70 -4.54 -1.60
CA SER A 148 18.24 -4.51 -2.97
C SER A 148 18.45 -5.89 -3.60
N SER A 149 18.02 -6.96 -2.93
CA SER A 149 18.26 -8.35 -3.34
C SER A 149 19.74 -8.69 -3.57
N ALA A 150 20.66 -7.95 -2.95
CA ALA A 150 22.09 -8.21 -3.03
C ALA A 150 22.50 -9.44 -2.18
N ILE A 151 21.68 -9.80 -1.19
CA ILE A 151 21.86 -10.97 -0.34
C ILE A 151 20.66 -11.89 -0.54
N ALA A 152 20.90 -13.21 -0.61
CA ALA A 152 19.83 -14.20 -0.70
C ALA A 152 18.92 -14.12 0.53
N PHE A 153 17.62 -14.33 0.30
CA PHE A 153 16.64 -14.48 1.38
C PHE A 153 17.10 -15.54 2.37
N LYS A 154 16.82 -15.31 3.65
CA LYS A 154 17.15 -16.22 4.74
C LYS A 154 15.92 -17.05 5.13
N LYS A 155 16.10 -18.18 5.81
CA LYS A 155 15.06 -19.18 6.11
C LYS A 155 13.86 -18.60 6.85
N PHE A 156 14.07 -17.65 7.76
CA PHE A 156 13.03 -16.99 8.56
C PHE A 156 12.66 -15.59 8.03
N ALA A 157 13.05 -15.24 6.81
CA ALA A 157 12.63 -14.03 6.12
C ALA A 157 11.11 -13.78 6.14
N PHE A 158 10.31 -14.84 5.98
CA PHE A 158 8.85 -14.78 5.92
C PHE A 158 8.23 -14.26 7.21
N VAL A 159 8.96 -14.29 8.33
CA VAL A 159 8.49 -13.78 9.62
C VAL A 159 8.21 -12.27 9.55
N LYS A 160 8.79 -11.54 8.58
CA LYS A 160 8.43 -10.14 8.30
C LYS A 160 6.95 -9.93 7.93
N TYR A 161 6.26 -10.95 7.39
CA TYR A 161 4.83 -10.85 7.05
C TYR A 161 3.96 -10.56 8.28
N PHE A 162 4.48 -10.80 9.49
CA PHE A 162 3.80 -10.54 10.75
C PHE A 162 4.02 -9.12 11.30
N PHE A 163 4.99 -8.36 10.78
CA PHE A 163 5.27 -6.99 11.23
C PHE A 163 4.07 -6.02 11.13
N PRO A 164 3.19 -6.10 10.10
CA PRO A 164 2.02 -5.23 10.01
C PRO A 164 1.02 -5.35 11.17
N LEU A 165 1.10 -6.42 11.99
CA LEU A 165 0.32 -6.52 13.23
C LEU A 165 0.59 -5.31 14.14
N ASN A 166 1.83 -4.81 14.19
CA ASN A 166 2.15 -3.68 15.04
C ASN A 166 1.48 -2.38 14.56
N ASP A 167 1.26 -2.20 13.26
CA ASP A 167 0.54 -1.03 12.74
C ASP A 167 -0.94 -1.06 13.17
N ILE A 168 -1.56 -2.25 13.13
CA ILE A 168 -2.93 -2.47 13.63
C ILE A 168 -3.02 -2.10 15.12
N LEU A 169 -2.07 -2.58 15.93
CA LEU A 169 -2.04 -2.29 17.37
C LEU A 169 -1.79 -0.81 17.63
N LEU A 170 -0.81 -0.21 16.98
CA LEU A 170 -0.43 1.19 17.13
C LEU A 170 -1.61 2.12 16.85
N TYR A 171 -2.31 1.92 15.73
CA TYR A 171 -3.45 2.74 15.37
C TYR A 171 -4.67 2.50 16.25
N THR A 172 -4.90 1.26 16.69
CA THR A 172 -5.97 0.95 17.65
C THR A 172 -5.74 1.62 18.99
N LEU A 173 -4.51 1.55 19.51
CA LEU A 173 -4.12 2.21 20.76
C LEU A 173 -4.18 3.73 20.63
N PHE A 174 -3.75 4.30 19.50
CA PHE A 174 -3.89 5.72 19.21
C PHE A 174 -5.36 6.16 19.22
N TYR A 175 -6.23 5.42 18.53
CA TYR A 175 -7.65 5.68 18.50
C TYR A 175 -8.25 5.69 19.91
N LEU A 176 -7.94 4.69 20.73
CA LEU A 176 -8.48 4.59 22.10
C LEU A 176 -7.96 5.70 23.03
N LEU A 177 -6.65 5.99 22.99
CA LEU A 177 -6.01 6.94 23.89
C LEU A 177 -6.29 8.41 23.55
N TYR A 178 -6.21 8.77 22.27
CA TYR A 178 -6.18 10.17 21.86
C TYR A 178 -7.50 10.64 21.23
N LEU A 179 -8.20 9.77 20.51
CA LEU A 179 -9.45 10.13 19.82
C LEU A 179 -10.68 9.85 20.69
N LYS A 180 -10.84 8.60 21.14
CA LYS A 180 -11.93 8.19 22.04
C LYS A 180 -11.69 8.64 23.48
N LYS A 181 -10.42 8.88 23.86
CA LYS A 181 -9.98 9.33 25.19
C LYS A 181 -10.45 8.41 26.31
N GLU A 182 -10.29 7.10 26.10
CA GLU A 182 -10.68 6.09 27.09
C GLU A 182 -9.90 6.28 28.40
N ALA A 183 -10.63 6.57 29.48
CA ALA A 183 -10.04 6.75 30.81
C ALA A 183 -9.77 5.40 31.50
N CYS A 184 -10.62 4.41 31.25
CA CYS A 184 -10.47 3.07 31.80
C CYS A 184 -9.14 2.46 31.30
N CYS A 185 -8.31 1.99 32.23
CA CYS A 185 -7.03 1.33 31.94
C CYS A 185 -6.05 2.17 31.09
N ARG A 186 -6.18 3.50 31.10
CA ARG A 186 -5.33 4.42 30.32
C ARG A 186 -3.84 4.19 30.51
N LYS A 187 -3.38 3.88 31.73
CA LYS A 187 -1.97 3.58 32.02
C LYS A 187 -1.44 2.38 31.23
N TRP A 188 -2.25 1.31 31.14
CA TRP A 188 -1.89 0.11 30.38
C TRP A 188 -1.90 0.38 28.87
N PHE A 189 -2.91 1.08 28.36
CA PHE A 189 -2.92 1.47 26.95
C PHE A 189 -1.74 2.37 26.60
N LEU A 190 -1.35 3.32 27.47
CA LEU A 190 -0.16 4.13 27.28
C LEU A 190 1.11 3.28 27.22
N PHE A 191 1.28 2.34 28.16
CA PHE A 191 2.40 1.40 28.15
C PHE A 191 2.49 0.66 26.81
N TYR A 192 1.39 0.05 26.35
CA TYR A 192 1.36 -0.65 25.08
C TYR A 192 1.55 0.27 23.88
N PHE A 193 1.08 1.52 23.94
CA PHE A 193 1.27 2.48 22.87
C PHE A 193 2.76 2.84 22.69
N PHE A 194 3.47 3.11 23.79
CA PHE A 194 4.92 3.32 23.73
C PHE A 194 5.66 2.07 23.26
N LEU A 195 5.22 0.88 23.68
CA LEU A 195 5.77 -0.37 23.18
C LEU A 195 5.56 -0.52 21.66
N SER A 196 4.38 -0.21 21.14
CA SER A 196 4.12 -0.20 19.70
C SER A 196 5.00 0.79 18.94
N ILE A 197 5.24 2.00 19.48
CA ILE A 197 6.16 2.98 18.88
C ILE A 197 7.58 2.42 18.80
N LEU A 198 8.05 1.73 19.84
CA LEU A 198 9.36 1.08 19.84
C LEU A 198 9.44 0.01 18.74
N PHE A 199 8.47 -0.90 18.67
CA PHE A 199 8.44 -1.94 17.63
C PHE A 199 8.31 -1.37 16.22
N VAL A 200 7.59 -0.24 16.03
CA VAL A 200 7.46 0.43 14.74
C VAL A 200 8.80 1.06 14.33
N SER A 201 9.49 1.70 15.27
CA SER A 201 10.83 2.26 15.03
C SER A 201 11.82 1.17 14.61
N LEU A 202 11.78 0.01 15.28
CA LEU A 202 12.58 -1.15 14.91
C LEU A 202 12.20 -1.71 13.54
N LYS A 203 10.90 -1.82 13.23
CA LYS A 203 10.41 -2.23 11.91
C LYS A 203 10.99 -1.32 10.81
N PHE A 204 10.98 0.00 10.99
CA PHE A 204 11.53 0.92 10.00
C PHE A 204 13.03 0.72 9.79
N ALA A 205 13.80 0.56 10.87
CA ALA A 205 15.23 0.30 10.79
C ALA A 205 15.53 -1.03 10.09
N LEU A 206 14.74 -2.08 10.34
CA LEU A 206 14.92 -3.42 9.75
C LEU A 206 14.43 -3.55 8.30
N ASN A 207 13.56 -2.65 7.85
CA ASN A 207 13.07 -2.62 6.48
C ASN A 207 13.77 -1.57 5.61
N ASN A 208 14.48 -0.61 6.22
CA ASN A 208 15.00 0.58 5.55
C ASN A 208 13.94 1.27 4.66
N SER A 209 12.68 1.30 5.12
CA SER A 209 11.54 1.76 4.31
C SER A 209 11.08 3.15 4.74
N ARG A 210 11.48 4.16 3.94
CA ARG A 210 10.95 5.53 4.02
C ARG A 210 9.43 5.56 3.85
N GLY A 211 8.92 4.76 2.91
CA GLY A 211 7.49 4.66 2.63
C GLY A 211 6.71 4.28 3.88
N ASP A 212 7.15 3.23 4.59
CA ASP A 212 6.47 2.73 5.78
C ASP A 212 6.38 3.81 6.87
N LEU A 213 7.45 4.59 7.08
CA LEU A 213 7.46 5.70 8.03
C LEU A 213 6.42 6.77 7.64
N LEU A 214 6.41 7.18 6.37
CA LEU A 214 5.49 8.19 5.86
C LEU A 214 4.03 7.74 5.90
N PHE A 215 3.75 6.50 5.50
CA PHE A 215 2.41 5.91 5.62
C PHE A 215 1.98 5.78 7.08
N THR A 216 2.92 5.45 7.98
CA THR A 216 2.61 5.32 9.40
C THR A 216 2.17 6.66 9.98
N LEU A 217 2.96 7.71 9.73
CA LEU A 217 2.69 9.08 10.19
C LEU A 217 1.44 9.67 9.53
N GLY A 218 1.28 9.48 8.22
CA GLY A 218 0.09 9.86 7.48
C GLY A 218 -1.17 9.20 8.03
N GLY A 219 -1.07 7.95 8.50
CA GLY A 219 -2.21 7.24 9.08
C GLY A 219 -2.74 7.84 10.37
N PHE A 220 -1.88 8.34 11.27
CA PHE A 220 -2.36 9.08 12.44
C PHE A 220 -3.20 10.29 12.03
N TYR A 221 -2.73 11.05 11.03
CA TYR A 221 -3.45 12.20 10.51
C TYR A 221 -4.78 11.79 9.87
N VAL A 222 -4.79 10.79 8.98
CA VAL A 222 -6.00 10.36 8.27
C VAL A 222 -7.04 9.81 9.22
N ILE A 223 -6.66 8.96 10.18
CA ILE A 223 -7.57 8.42 11.20
C ILE A 223 -8.17 9.57 12.02
N ALA A 224 -7.36 10.54 12.45
CA ALA A 224 -7.85 11.70 13.19
C ALA A 224 -8.80 12.59 12.35
N ALA A 225 -8.49 12.80 11.07
CA ALA A 225 -9.30 13.58 10.15
C ALA A 225 -10.67 12.93 9.87
N ILE A 226 -10.69 11.60 9.70
CA ILE A 226 -11.93 10.84 9.54
C ILE A 226 -12.76 10.90 10.83
N TYR A 227 -12.14 10.66 11.99
CA TYR A 227 -12.83 10.66 13.29
C TYR A 227 -13.47 12.01 13.61
N HIS A 228 -12.73 13.11 13.46
CA HIS A 228 -13.22 14.46 13.74
C HIS A 228 -14.03 15.07 12.59
N ARG A 229 -14.13 14.38 11.44
CA ARG A 229 -14.81 14.89 10.25
C ARG A 229 -14.36 16.30 9.88
N ARG A 230 -13.05 16.55 9.89
CA ARG A 230 -12.48 17.85 9.51
C ARG A 230 -11.06 17.73 9.01
N PHE A 231 -10.68 18.66 8.13
CA PHE A 231 -9.33 18.77 7.62
C PHE A 231 -8.46 19.61 8.54
N PHE A 232 -7.29 19.10 8.92
CA PHE A 232 -6.37 19.81 9.79
C PHE A 232 -5.16 20.33 9.01
N TRP A 233 -5.31 21.49 8.37
CA TRP A 233 -4.26 22.09 7.52
C TRP A 233 -2.89 22.21 8.20
N LYS A 234 -2.85 22.55 9.51
CA LYS A 234 -1.60 22.63 10.28
C LYS A 234 -0.83 21.31 10.26
N PHE A 235 -1.51 20.18 10.45
CA PHE A 235 -0.87 18.85 10.43
C PHE A 235 -0.48 18.41 9.01
N VAL A 236 -1.18 18.88 7.98
CA VAL A 236 -0.78 18.62 6.59
C VAL A 236 0.54 19.29 6.26
N TRP A 237 0.73 20.54 6.67
CA TRP A 237 2.02 21.21 6.49
C TRP A 237 3.15 20.51 7.25
N ILE A 238 2.91 20.12 8.50
CA ILE A 238 3.90 19.39 9.30
C ILE A 238 4.26 18.04 8.65
N THR A 239 3.26 17.26 8.24
CA THR A 239 3.50 15.96 7.59
C THR A 239 4.17 16.12 6.22
N THR A 240 3.85 17.17 5.46
CA THR A 240 4.51 17.48 4.18
C THR A 240 5.98 17.84 4.37
N LEU A 241 6.29 18.73 5.33
CA LEU A 241 7.68 19.09 5.64
C LEU A 241 8.48 17.88 6.14
N LEU A 242 7.87 17.07 7.01
CA LEU A 242 8.47 15.82 7.49
C LEU A 242 8.66 14.81 6.34
N THR A 243 7.75 14.78 5.38
CA THR A 243 7.87 13.94 4.17
C THR A 243 9.07 14.35 3.34
N ILE A 244 9.22 15.65 3.06
CA ILE A 244 10.37 16.18 2.33
C ILE A 244 11.68 15.86 3.08
N PHE A 245 11.68 16.03 4.41
CA PHE A 245 12.83 15.71 5.26
C PHE A 245 13.20 14.22 5.18
N VAL A 246 12.25 13.32 5.40
CA VAL A 246 12.47 11.87 5.34
C VAL A 246 12.93 11.45 3.95
N LEU A 247 12.32 11.96 2.88
CA LEU A 247 12.73 11.61 1.52
C LEU A 247 14.18 11.99 1.23
N LYS A 248 14.63 13.14 1.76
CA LYS A 248 15.98 13.66 1.52
C LYS A 248 17.05 13.07 2.43
N PHE A 249 16.73 12.77 3.68
CA PHE A 249 17.75 12.47 4.70
C PHE A 249 17.68 11.05 5.28
N ALA A 250 16.61 10.30 5.04
CA ALA A 250 16.45 9.02 5.72
C ALA A 250 17.39 7.92 5.20
N ASP A 251 17.71 7.83 3.89
CA ASP A 251 18.66 6.79 3.45
C ASP A 251 20.07 7.04 4.00
N PRO A 252 20.64 8.25 3.90
CA PRO A 252 21.96 8.50 4.49
C PRO A 252 21.93 8.25 6.00
N LEU A 253 20.83 8.61 6.68
CA LEU A 253 20.66 8.39 8.11
C LEU A 253 20.67 6.89 8.43
N PHE A 254 19.82 6.09 7.78
CA PHE A 254 19.70 4.67 8.06
C PHE A 254 20.97 3.89 7.68
N GLY A 255 21.62 4.25 6.58
CA GLY A 255 22.92 3.69 6.20
C GLY A 255 24.01 3.96 7.23
N ALA A 256 24.01 5.16 7.84
CA ALA A 256 24.99 5.54 8.85
C ALA A 256 24.67 5.01 10.26
N VAL A 257 23.40 4.78 10.62
CA VAL A 257 22.98 4.38 11.98
C VAL A 257 23.69 3.12 12.48
N ALA A 258 23.93 2.14 11.61
CA ALA A 258 24.66 0.92 12.00
C ALA A 258 26.12 1.21 12.42
N ILE A 259 26.76 2.22 11.82
CA ILE A 259 28.13 2.64 12.12
C ILE A 259 28.18 3.35 13.47
N TRP A 260 27.15 4.14 13.81
CA TRP A 260 27.07 4.83 15.11
C TRP A 260 27.20 3.86 16.28
N ILE A 261 26.46 2.74 16.22
CA ILE A 261 26.38 1.77 17.30
C ILE A 261 27.73 1.07 17.52
N ARG A 262 28.53 0.88 16.47
CA ARG A 262 29.79 0.14 16.51
C ARG A 262 31.00 1.05 16.77
N ASP A 263 31.09 2.15 16.03
CA ASP A 263 32.30 2.96 15.88
C ASP A 263 32.16 4.37 16.48
N GLY A 264 30.99 4.69 17.07
CA GLY A 264 30.73 5.96 17.72
C GLY A 264 30.20 7.06 16.78
N PHE A 265 29.91 8.23 17.37
CA PHE A 265 29.18 9.31 16.68
C PHE A 265 30.00 9.98 15.56
N GLU A 266 31.32 10.06 15.70
CA GLU A 266 32.19 10.66 14.69
C GLU A 266 32.20 9.85 13.38
N ALA A 267 32.34 8.53 13.49
CA ALA A 267 32.27 7.62 12.35
C ALA A 267 30.88 7.66 11.67
N PHE A 268 29.82 7.73 12.48
CA PHE A 268 28.46 7.96 11.98
C PHE A 268 28.34 9.26 11.19
N TRP A 269 28.84 10.37 11.72
CA TRP A 269 28.72 11.67 11.07
C TRP A 269 29.45 11.70 9.74
N ASN A 270 30.67 11.13 9.69
CA ASN A 270 31.45 11.03 8.46
C ASN A 270 30.76 10.14 7.41
N ALA A 271 30.18 9.02 7.82
CA ALA A 271 29.42 8.15 6.92
C ALA A 271 28.16 8.85 6.41
N PHE A 272 27.39 9.49 7.29
CA PHE A 272 26.18 10.25 6.92
C PHE A 272 26.47 11.33 5.89
N ILE A 273 27.52 12.14 6.10
CA ILE A 273 27.93 13.19 5.16
C ILE A 273 28.41 12.61 3.83
N THR A 274 29.08 11.45 3.84
CA THR A 274 29.54 10.77 2.63
C THR A 274 28.36 10.28 1.79
N GLU A 275 27.42 9.57 2.41
CA GLU A 275 26.19 9.11 1.76
C GLU A 275 25.36 10.28 1.22
N LEU A 276 25.25 11.37 1.98
CA LEU A 276 24.55 12.56 1.53
C LEU A 276 25.22 13.20 0.29
N LYS A 277 26.56 13.20 0.21
CA LYS A 277 27.29 13.70 -0.96
C LYS A 277 27.05 12.81 -2.18
N ILE A 278 27.08 11.49 -2.00
CA ILE A 278 26.79 10.51 -3.07
C ILE A 278 25.37 10.71 -3.60
N GLN A 279 24.39 10.80 -2.71
CA GLN A 279 22.99 11.01 -3.09
C GLN A 279 22.75 12.33 -3.85
N ASN A 280 23.42 13.41 -3.42
CA ASN A 280 23.33 14.71 -4.11
C ASN A 280 24.03 14.68 -5.48
N ALA A 281 25.14 13.95 -5.61
CA ALA A 281 25.85 13.80 -6.89
C ALA A 281 25.01 13.03 -7.92
N HIS A 282 24.19 12.07 -7.49
CA HIS A 282 23.26 11.33 -8.35
C HIS A 282 22.00 12.13 -8.73
N GLY A 283 21.81 13.36 -8.24
CA GLY A 283 20.70 14.21 -8.69
C GLY A 283 19.31 13.61 -8.43
N SER A 284 19.17 12.75 -7.42
CA SER A 284 17.93 12.00 -7.16
C SER A 284 16.72 12.93 -6.94
N SER A 285 15.92 13.08 -7.99
CA SER A 285 14.69 13.88 -7.95
C SER A 285 13.60 13.09 -7.22
N ILE A 286 12.79 13.76 -6.38
CA ILE A 286 11.65 13.11 -5.71
C ILE A 286 10.70 12.47 -6.75
N ILE A 287 10.61 13.07 -7.95
CA ILE A 287 9.76 12.62 -9.06
C ILE A 287 10.23 11.27 -9.59
N SER A 288 11.54 10.97 -9.55
CA SER A 288 12.10 9.73 -10.11
C SER A 288 11.48 8.48 -9.48
N ASN A 289 11.18 8.52 -8.18
CA ASN A 289 10.51 7.44 -7.45
C ASN A 289 9.11 7.10 -8.00
N PHE A 290 8.46 8.04 -8.70
CA PHE A 290 7.13 7.86 -9.28
C PHE A 290 7.16 7.44 -10.75
N THR A 291 8.33 7.44 -11.38
CA THR A 291 8.48 7.14 -12.82
C THR A 291 8.32 5.66 -13.15
N HIS A 292 8.55 4.77 -12.18
CA HIS A 292 8.49 3.31 -12.41
C HIS A 292 7.18 2.88 -13.06
N ALA A 293 6.04 3.30 -12.52
CA ALA A 293 4.73 2.85 -12.99
C ALA A 293 4.37 3.35 -14.40
N ILE A 294 4.73 4.59 -14.78
CA ILE A 294 4.45 5.09 -16.14
C ILE A 294 5.37 4.43 -17.17
N VAL A 295 6.67 4.31 -16.87
CA VAL A 295 7.63 3.65 -17.77
C VAL A 295 7.30 2.16 -17.94
N SER A 296 6.85 1.51 -16.85
CA SER A 296 6.40 0.11 -16.88
C SER A 296 5.12 -0.09 -17.69
N LEU A 297 4.20 0.89 -17.67
CA LEU A 297 3.02 0.86 -18.53
C LEU A 297 3.41 0.96 -20.01
N ASP A 298 4.29 1.89 -20.38
CA ASP A 298 4.78 2.00 -21.76
C ASP A 298 5.45 0.70 -22.22
N THR A 299 6.23 0.08 -21.32
CA THR A 299 6.92 -1.19 -21.58
C THR A 299 5.94 -2.34 -21.75
N SER A 300 4.91 -2.43 -20.91
CA SER A 300 3.92 -3.50 -21.01
C SER A 300 3.08 -3.37 -22.28
N LEU A 301 2.71 -2.15 -22.68
CA LEU A 301 1.97 -1.90 -23.93
C LEU A 301 2.79 -2.22 -25.18
N GLN A 302 4.12 -2.12 -25.13
CA GLN A 302 4.99 -2.44 -26.27
C GLN A 302 5.43 -3.90 -26.30
N SER A 303 5.61 -4.53 -25.14
CA SER A 303 6.28 -5.83 -25.03
C SER A 303 5.34 -7.00 -24.72
N ALA A 304 4.24 -6.78 -23.98
CA ALA A 304 3.33 -7.86 -23.60
C ALA A 304 2.52 -8.36 -24.80
N GLY A 305 2.53 -9.67 -25.03
CA GLY A 305 1.91 -10.32 -26.18
C GLY A 305 2.78 -10.35 -27.44
N TYR A 306 3.85 -9.55 -27.50
CA TYR A 306 4.77 -9.48 -28.65
C TYR A 306 6.12 -10.11 -28.33
N ASN A 307 6.83 -9.54 -27.34
CA ASN A 307 8.15 -9.99 -26.91
C ASN A 307 8.07 -11.01 -25.78
N TYR A 308 6.98 -10.97 -24.99
CA TYR A 308 6.74 -11.88 -23.87
C TYR A 308 5.29 -12.35 -23.86
N PRO A 309 5.01 -13.61 -23.48
CA PRO A 309 3.65 -14.09 -23.34
C PRO A 309 2.91 -13.31 -22.25
N PHE A 310 1.60 -13.16 -22.44
CA PHE A 310 0.71 -12.65 -21.41
C PHE A 310 0.81 -13.50 -20.13
N ARG A 311 0.70 -12.84 -18.98
CA ARG A 311 0.79 -13.51 -17.67
C ARG A 311 -0.55 -14.10 -17.21
N TYR A 312 -1.67 -13.77 -17.86
CA TYR A 312 -3.00 -14.37 -17.59
C TYR A 312 -3.39 -14.40 -16.10
N LEU A 313 -3.05 -13.35 -15.33
CA LEU A 313 -3.31 -13.24 -13.89
C LEU A 313 -2.60 -14.31 -13.02
N LYS A 314 -1.60 -15.03 -13.53
CA LYS A 314 -0.82 -16.02 -12.75
C LYS A 314 -0.15 -15.42 -11.51
N ASP A 315 0.07 -14.11 -11.51
CA ASP A 315 0.61 -13.37 -10.36
C ASP A 315 -0.28 -13.41 -9.11
N PHE A 316 -1.60 -13.66 -9.26
CA PHE A 316 -2.47 -13.92 -8.11
C PHE A 316 -2.18 -15.27 -7.46
N VAL A 317 -2.03 -16.31 -8.28
CA VAL A 317 -1.66 -17.65 -7.80
C VAL A 317 -0.28 -17.60 -7.16
N ASN A 318 0.69 -16.97 -7.82
CA ASN A 318 2.04 -16.76 -7.29
C ASN A 318 2.03 -15.94 -6.00
N GLY A 319 1.15 -14.95 -5.89
CA GLY A 319 0.96 -14.19 -4.65
C GLY A 319 0.53 -15.08 -3.49
N ILE A 320 -0.44 -15.96 -3.69
CA ILE A 320 -0.91 -16.90 -2.65
C ILE A 320 0.18 -17.92 -2.31
N THR A 321 0.82 -18.52 -3.32
CA THR A 321 1.87 -19.53 -3.09
C THR A 321 3.11 -18.92 -2.44
N SER A 322 3.39 -17.64 -2.67
CA SER A 322 4.51 -16.92 -2.04
C SER A 322 4.37 -16.75 -0.52
N LEU A 323 3.19 -16.97 0.06
CA LEU A 323 3.01 -17.01 1.51
C LEU A 323 3.66 -18.25 2.13
N VAL A 324 3.86 -19.30 1.34
CA VAL A 324 4.58 -20.50 1.76
C VAL A 324 6.08 -20.24 1.56
N PRO A 325 6.89 -20.22 2.63
CA PRO A 325 8.32 -19.96 2.51
C PRO A 325 9.01 -21.10 1.74
N GLY A 326 9.29 -20.88 0.46
CA GLY A 326 9.92 -21.90 -0.41
C GLY A 326 11.24 -22.44 0.15
N GLN A 327 11.99 -21.61 0.87
CA GLN A 327 13.23 -22.01 1.53
C GLN A 327 13.05 -23.01 2.69
N LEU A 328 11.86 -23.07 3.33
CA LEU A 328 11.57 -24.13 4.29
C LEU A 328 11.41 -25.49 3.61
N PHE A 329 11.01 -25.50 2.33
CA PHE A 329 10.70 -26.70 1.57
C PHE A 329 11.72 -26.99 0.46
N GLY A 330 12.82 -26.22 0.40
CA GLY A 330 13.86 -26.37 -0.62
C GLY A 330 13.40 -26.06 -2.05
N SER A 331 12.26 -25.38 -2.22
CA SER A 331 11.76 -24.99 -3.54
C SER A 331 12.25 -23.59 -3.91
N SER A 332 12.95 -23.49 -5.03
CA SER A 332 13.10 -22.22 -5.75
C SER A 332 11.95 -22.13 -6.73
N SER A 333 11.13 -21.08 -6.65
CA SER A 333 10.17 -20.81 -7.71
C SER A 333 10.96 -20.51 -9.00
N SER A 334 10.79 -21.34 -10.01
CA SER A 334 11.44 -21.16 -11.32
C SER A 334 10.89 -19.97 -12.09
N ASP A 335 9.67 -19.55 -11.77
CA ASP A 335 8.95 -18.49 -12.47
C ASP A 335 9.37 -17.10 -12.00
N LEU A 336 9.79 -16.25 -12.95
CA LEU A 336 10.06 -14.84 -12.70
C LEU A 336 8.80 -14.14 -12.18
N THR A 337 8.94 -13.38 -11.10
CA THR A 337 7.87 -12.49 -10.64
C THR A 337 7.63 -11.39 -11.67
N LEU A 338 6.43 -10.79 -11.66
CA LEU A 338 6.16 -9.68 -12.58
C LEU A 338 7.18 -8.54 -12.40
N MET A 339 7.54 -8.23 -11.16
CA MET A 339 8.45 -7.14 -10.86
C MET A 339 9.88 -7.47 -11.29
N GLU A 340 10.31 -8.72 -11.14
CA GLU A 340 11.58 -9.20 -11.68
C GLU A 340 11.62 -9.11 -13.21
N GLN A 341 10.56 -9.57 -13.89
CA GLN A 341 10.44 -9.46 -15.34
C GLN A 341 10.49 -7.99 -15.80
N ASN A 342 9.74 -7.11 -15.12
CA ASN A 342 9.69 -5.69 -15.43
C ASN A 342 11.05 -5.00 -15.20
N THR A 343 11.76 -5.38 -14.14
CA THR A 343 13.10 -4.89 -13.85
C THR A 343 14.08 -5.34 -14.93
N ILE A 344 14.08 -6.62 -15.33
CA ILE A 344 14.94 -7.11 -16.42
C ILE A 344 14.76 -6.30 -17.70
N LEU A 345 13.52 -5.93 -18.04
CA LEU A 345 13.23 -5.13 -19.24
C LEU A 345 13.76 -3.70 -19.16
N LEU A 346 13.69 -3.11 -17.97
CA LEU A 346 13.97 -1.68 -17.77
C LEU A 346 15.39 -1.39 -17.31
N SER A 347 16.11 -2.39 -16.82
CA SER A 347 17.46 -2.23 -16.30
C SER A 347 18.45 -3.31 -16.74
N GLY A 348 17.98 -4.41 -17.31
CA GLY A 348 18.82 -5.55 -17.70
C GLY A 348 19.33 -6.39 -16.55
N VAL A 349 18.97 -6.06 -15.31
CA VAL A 349 19.38 -6.83 -14.12
C VAL A 349 18.25 -7.69 -13.59
N ARG A 350 18.59 -8.90 -13.16
CA ARG A 350 17.67 -9.84 -12.53
C ARG A 350 17.47 -9.49 -11.04
N LYS A 351 16.68 -8.45 -10.78
CA LYS A 351 16.36 -7.95 -9.44
C LYS A 351 14.89 -7.54 -9.33
N GLU A 352 14.44 -7.32 -8.12
CA GLU A 352 13.07 -6.91 -7.79
C GLU A 352 13.02 -5.43 -7.39
N ILE A 353 13.21 -4.52 -8.37
CA ILE A 353 13.36 -3.07 -8.10
C ILE A 353 12.23 -2.23 -8.70
N VAL A 354 11.88 -2.50 -9.97
CA VAL A 354 11.02 -1.60 -10.74
C VAL A 354 9.55 -1.98 -10.62
N LEU A 355 8.83 -1.17 -9.85
CA LEU A 355 7.39 -1.34 -9.59
C LEU A 355 6.55 -1.12 -10.87
N PRO A 356 5.73 -2.10 -11.28
CA PRO A 356 4.94 -2.01 -12.51
C PRO A 356 3.78 -1.00 -12.44
N GLY A 357 3.26 -0.69 -11.25
CA GLY A 357 2.00 0.06 -11.10
C GLY A 357 0.78 -0.73 -11.58
N ILE A 358 -0.43 -0.33 -11.16
CA ILE A 358 -1.65 -1.09 -11.48
C ILE A 358 -1.90 -1.21 -12.99
N LEU A 359 -1.62 -0.17 -13.77
CA LEU A 359 -1.84 -0.21 -15.22
C LEU A 359 -0.78 -1.07 -15.91
N GLY A 360 0.48 -0.99 -15.49
CA GLY A 360 1.54 -1.88 -15.99
C GLY A 360 1.21 -3.34 -15.68
N PHE A 361 0.80 -3.65 -14.45
CA PHE A 361 0.33 -4.97 -14.02
C PHE A 361 -0.76 -5.55 -14.92
N LEU A 362 -1.82 -4.79 -15.15
CA LEU A 362 -2.93 -5.20 -15.99
C LEU A 362 -2.53 -5.30 -17.48
N GLY A 363 -1.60 -4.44 -17.93
CA GLY A 363 -1.02 -4.49 -19.26
C GLY A 363 -0.20 -5.76 -19.51
N TYR A 364 0.59 -6.21 -18.55
CA TYR A 364 1.29 -7.50 -18.64
C TYR A 364 0.33 -8.70 -18.58
N ALA A 365 -0.85 -8.54 -17.97
CA ALA A 365 -1.84 -9.60 -17.91
C ALA A 365 -2.56 -9.81 -19.25
N PHE A 366 -3.10 -8.75 -19.87
CA PHE A 366 -3.88 -8.84 -21.12
C PHE A 366 -3.83 -7.54 -21.97
N HIS A 367 -2.70 -6.83 -21.97
CA HIS A 367 -2.53 -5.57 -22.70
C HIS A 367 -3.60 -4.52 -22.32
N ALA A 368 -4.04 -3.68 -23.26
CA ALA A 368 -5.07 -2.66 -23.05
C ALA A 368 -6.42 -3.25 -22.61
N VAL A 369 -6.78 -4.45 -23.09
CA VAL A 369 -8.01 -5.15 -22.66
C VAL A 369 -7.94 -5.46 -21.16
N GLY A 370 -6.79 -5.97 -20.71
CA GLY A 370 -6.53 -6.21 -19.29
C GLY A 370 -6.64 -4.96 -18.45
N ILE A 371 -6.11 -3.85 -18.96
CA ILE A 371 -6.20 -2.53 -18.30
C ILE A 371 -7.66 -2.12 -18.12
N PHE A 372 -8.49 -2.12 -19.16
CA PHE A 372 -9.88 -1.66 -19.05
C PHE A 372 -10.74 -2.59 -18.18
N VAL A 373 -10.65 -3.91 -18.40
CA VAL A 373 -11.41 -4.89 -17.61
C VAL A 373 -10.95 -4.89 -16.16
N GLY A 374 -9.64 -4.89 -15.93
CA GLY A 374 -9.06 -4.91 -14.60
C GLY A 374 -9.38 -3.65 -13.80
N MET A 375 -9.33 -2.47 -14.42
CA MET A 375 -9.69 -1.21 -13.76
C MET A 375 -11.18 -1.13 -13.42
N PHE A 376 -12.05 -1.65 -14.30
CA PHE A 376 -13.48 -1.79 -13.99
C PHE A 376 -13.71 -2.70 -12.78
N VAL A 377 -13.11 -3.90 -12.77
CA VAL A 377 -13.21 -4.84 -11.64
C VAL A 377 -12.67 -4.21 -10.36
N TYR A 378 -11.52 -3.54 -10.44
CA TYR A 378 -10.90 -2.86 -9.31
C TYR A 378 -11.80 -1.75 -8.75
N GLY A 379 -12.40 -0.91 -9.61
CA GLY A 379 -13.41 0.08 -9.21
C GLY A 379 -14.63 -0.55 -8.53
N THR A 380 -15.13 -1.67 -9.07
CA THR A 380 -16.24 -2.42 -8.47
C THR A 380 -15.89 -2.98 -7.08
N ILE A 381 -14.68 -3.51 -6.89
CA ILE A 381 -14.20 -3.94 -5.57
C ILE A 381 -14.18 -2.74 -4.61
N GLY A 382 -13.68 -1.59 -5.06
CA GLY A 382 -13.69 -0.35 -4.28
C GLY A 382 -15.09 0.08 -3.83
N ALA A 383 -16.10 -0.05 -4.70
CA ALA A 383 -17.48 0.28 -4.38
C ALA A 383 -18.06 -0.63 -3.28
N ILE A 384 -17.84 -1.94 -3.39
CA ILE A 384 -18.29 -2.93 -2.39
C ILE A 384 -17.64 -2.63 -1.04
N LEU A 385 -16.31 -2.46 -1.03
CA LEU A 385 -15.56 -2.19 0.19
C LEU A 385 -15.98 -0.86 0.82
N SER A 386 -16.21 0.19 0.02
CA SER A 386 -16.65 1.49 0.53
C SER A 386 -17.98 1.41 1.27
N GLU A 387 -18.95 0.68 0.70
CA GLU A 387 -20.24 0.44 1.35
C GLU A 387 -20.07 -0.35 2.65
N TRP A 388 -19.34 -1.46 2.63
CA TRP A 388 -19.06 -2.25 3.84
C TRP A 388 -18.37 -1.43 4.91
N PHE A 389 -17.37 -0.63 4.56
CA PHE A 389 -16.63 0.21 5.51
C PHE A 389 -17.53 1.27 6.13
N SER A 390 -18.46 1.85 5.35
CA SER A 390 -19.44 2.80 5.88
C SER A 390 -20.38 2.13 6.90
N ILE A 391 -20.86 0.91 6.61
CA ILE A 391 -21.74 0.14 7.51
C ILE A 391 -20.97 -0.24 8.79
N LEU A 392 -19.75 -0.75 8.63
CA LEU A 392 -18.89 -1.17 9.72
C LEU A 392 -18.55 -0.01 10.65
N TYR A 393 -18.14 1.13 10.11
CA TYR A 393 -17.79 2.30 10.92
C TYR A 393 -18.99 2.86 11.70
N ARG A 394 -20.18 2.93 11.07
CA ARG A 394 -21.41 3.39 11.74
C ARG A 394 -21.73 2.56 12.97
N LYS A 395 -21.53 1.24 12.87
CA LYS A 395 -21.88 0.29 13.92
C LYS A 395 -20.77 0.10 14.94
N TYR A 396 -19.52 0.13 14.49
CA TYR A 396 -18.33 -0.14 15.28
C TYR A 396 -17.25 0.91 14.97
N PRO A 397 -17.29 2.11 15.58
CA PRO A 397 -16.31 3.17 15.32
C PRO A 397 -14.85 2.77 15.60
N ILE A 398 -14.63 1.80 16.50
CA ILE A 398 -13.31 1.21 16.79
C ILE A 398 -12.69 0.48 15.59
N SER A 399 -13.46 0.19 14.53
CA SER A 399 -12.94 -0.41 13.29
C SER A 399 -12.08 0.57 12.47
N LEU A 400 -12.16 1.88 12.73
CA LEU A 400 -11.51 2.92 11.93
C LEU A 400 -10.00 2.67 11.63
N PRO A 401 -9.16 2.22 12.58
CA PRO A 401 -7.78 1.82 12.31
C PRO A 401 -7.63 0.75 11.22
N ILE A 402 -8.43 -0.32 11.28
CA ILE A 402 -8.42 -1.42 10.31
C ILE A 402 -8.93 -0.92 8.95
N LEU A 403 -9.99 -0.11 8.95
CA LEU A 403 -10.54 0.48 7.73
C LEU A 403 -9.51 1.38 7.04
N TYR A 404 -8.77 2.20 7.81
CA TYR A 404 -7.69 3.03 7.27
C TYR A 404 -6.63 2.17 6.56
N LEU A 405 -6.15 1.09 7.20
CA LEU A 405 -5.14 0.22 6.61
C LEU A 405 -5.60 -0.38 5.28
N TYR A 406 -6.86 -0.82 5.18
CA TYR A 406 -7.43 -1.27 3.90
C TYR A 406 -7.52 -0.14 2.87
N ILE A 407 -7.95 1.06 3.29
CA ILE A 407 -8.05 2.23 2.40
C ILE A 407 -6.68 2.61 1.85
N SER A 408 -5.65 2.68 2.70
CA SER A 408 -4.29 3.00 2.30
C SER A 408 -3.71 1.94 1.39
N SER A 409 -3.89 0.66 1.71
CA SER A 409 -3.37 -0.45 0.90
C SER A 409 -4.06 -0.54 -0.46
N TYR A 410 -5.37 -0.27 -0.51
CA TYR A 410 -6.10 -0.14 -1.76
C TYR A 410 -5.47 0.95 -2.62
N GLY A 411 -5.41 2.19 -2.15
CA GLY A 411 -4.79 3.29 -2.93
C GLY A 411 -3.34 3.03 -3.32
N TYR A 412 -2.54 2.51 -2.40
CA TYR A 412 -1.12 2.27 -2.63
C TYR A 412 -0.85 1.16 -3.65
N PHE A 413 -1.78 0.23 -3.83
CA PHE A 413 -1.72 -0.76 -4.91
C PHE A 413 -1.70 -0.12 -6.31
N VAL A 414 -2.30 1.06 -6.49
CA VAL A 414 -2.25 1.84 -7.74
C VAL A 414 -0.81 2.15 -8.13
N PHE A 415 0.02 2.51 -7.14
CA PHE A 415 1.44 2.82 -7.32
C PHE A 415 2.30 1.56 -7.48
N ARG A 416 2.08 0.52 -6.66
CA ARG A 416 2.93 -0.69 -6.69
C ARG A 416 2.62 -1.64 -7.84
N GLY A 417 1.34 -2.04 -8.00
CA GLY A 417 0.93 -3.02 -8.99
C GLY A 417 1.49 -4.44 -8.80
N THR A 418 1.90 -4.84 -7.59
CA THR A 418 2.42 -6.20 -7.35
C THR A 418 1.52 -6.94 -6.35
N ILE A 419 0.97 -8.08 -6.76
CA ILE A 419 0.08 -8.88 -5.91
C ILE A 419 0.86 -9.51 -4.76
N ILE A 420 2.10 -9.94 -5.01
CA ILE A 420 2.98 -10.53 -3.99
C ILE A 420 3.18 -9.55 -2.83
N TYR A 421 3.60 -8.30 -3.10
CA TYR A 421 3.79 -7.33 -2.02
C TYR A 421 2.47 -6.87 -1.41
N ALA A 422 1.40 -6.75 -2.20
CA ALA A 422 0.08 -6.45 -1.64
C ALA A 422 -0.36 -7.51 -0.63
N ILE A 423 -0.08 -8.79 -0.90
CA ILE A 423 -0.40 -9.89 0.01
C ILE A 423 0.54 -9.89 1.23
N HIS A 424 1.85 -9.75 1.03
CA HIS A 424 2.84 -9.78 2.10
C HIS A 424 2.66 -8.62 3.09
N ASP A 425 2.51 -7.39 2.59
CA ASP A 425 2.36 -6.20 3.42
C ASP A 425 1.03 -6.16 4.17
N ASN A 426 0.00 -6.85 3.67
CA ASN A 426 -1.33 -6.90 4.28
C ASN A 426 -1.63 -8.25 4.94
N PHE A 427 -0.63 -9.13 5.08
CA PHE A 427 -0.86 -10.48 5.58
C PHE A 427 -1.57 -10.49 6.93
N MET A 428 -1.08 -9.71 7.91
CA MET A 428 -1.73 -9.61 9.22
C MET A 428 -3.10 -8.93 9.19
N LEU A 429 -3.33 -8.02 8.24
CA LEU A 429 -4.63 -7.43 8.05
C LEU A 429 -5.65 -8.49 7.60
N PHE A 430 -5.25 -9.38 6.69
CA PHE A 430 -6.07 -10.53 6.29
C PHE A 430 -6.28 -11.52 7.44
N VAL A 431 -5.23 -11.88 8.19
CA VAL A 431 -5.35 -12.79 9.34
C VAL A 431 -6.31 -12.24 10.39
N VAL A 432 -6.14 -10.98 10.80
CA VAL A 432 -7.02 -10.33 11.78
C VAL A 432 -8.46 -10.27 11.25
N SER A 433 -8.64 -9.95 9.97
CA SER A 433 -9.98 -9.90 9.37
C SER A 433 -10.63 -11.28 9.31
N ALA A 434 -9.87 -12.33 8.98
CA ALA A 434 -10.35 -13.71 8.98
C ALA A 434 -10.78 -14.16 10.38
N ILE A 435 -9.99 -13.84 11.42
CA ILE A 435 -10.34 -14.12 12.82
C ILE A 435 -11.63 -13.38 13.20
N LEU A 436 -11.73 -12.08 12.90
CA LEU A 436 -12.92 -11.29 13.19
C LEU A 436 -14.16 -11.85 12.47
N LEU A 437 -14.04 -12.24 11.20
CA LEU A 437 -15.11 -12.83 10.42
C LEU A 437 -15.51 -14.21 10.94
N TYR A 438 -14.55 -15.04 11.39
CA TYR A 438 -14.83 -16.33 12.01
C TYR A 438 -15.74 -16.20 13.25
N PHE A 439 -15.54 -15.14 14.05
CA PHE A 439 -16.39 -14.86 15.19
C PHE A 439 -17.66 -14.07 14.85
N ALA A 440 -17.79 -13.54 13.63
CA ALA A 440 -18.93 -12.73 13.23
C ALA A 440 -20.15 -13.60 12.87
N LYS A 441 -21.34 -13.10 13.21
CA LYS A 441 -22.61 -13.63 12.68
C LYS A 441 -22.99 -12.85 11.43
N ILE A 442 -23.08 -13.53 10.29
CA ILE A 442 -23.47 -12.94 9.00
C ILE A 442 -24.94 -13.27 8.75
N TYR A 443 -25.77 -12.24 8.59
CA TYR A 443 -27.19 -12.37 8.28
C TYR A 443 -27.46 -11.91 6.86
N TYR A 444 -28.21 -12.71 6.10
CA TYR A 444 -28.76 -12.29 4.82
C TYR A 444 -30.09 -11.55 5.05
N ARG A 445 -30.15 -10.28 4.63
CA ARG A 445 -31.39 -9.49 4.61
C ARG A 445 -31.97 -9.58 3.20
N PRO A 446 -33.08 -10.33 2.99
CA PRO A 446 -33.75 -10.35 1.69
C PRO A 446 -34.23 -8.94 1.34
N ASP A 447 -34.22 -8.64 0.05
CA ASP A 447 -34.52 -7.32 -0.49
C ASP A 447 -35.93 -6.86 -0.06
N PRO A 448 -36.07 -5.73 0.65
CA PRO A 448 -37.38 -5.26 1.09
C PRO A 448 -38.34 -4.98 -0.09
N HIS A 449 -37.82 -4.74 -1.29
CA HIS A 449 -38.64 -4.54 -2.50
C HIS A 449 -39.27 -5.83 -3.04
N VAL A 450 -38.75 -7.01 -2.69
CA VAL A 450 -39.32 -8.30 -3.13
C VAL A 450 -40.58 -8.67 -2.32
N LYS A 451 -40.71 -8.19 -1.08
CA LYS A 451 -41.92 -8.44 -0.26
C LYS A 451 -43.18 -7.72 -0.74
N TYR A 452 -43.07 -6.70 -1.59
CA TYR A 452 -44.24 -5.97 -2.09
C TYR A 452 -44.88 -6.61 -3.34
N TYR A 453 -44.13 -7.41 -4.11
CA TYR A 453 -44.68 -8.07 -5.30
C TYR A 453 -45.28 -9.45 -5.03
N SER A 454 -44.92 -10.13 -3.95
CA SER A 454 -45.47 -11.45 -3.63
C SER A 454 -46.80 -11.42 -2.85
N LYS A 455 -47.38 -10.24 -2.60
CA LYS A 455 -48.65 -10.10 -1.88
C LYS A 455 -49.85 -9.71 -2.77
N ASN A 456 -49.61 -9.47 -4.06
CA ASN A 456 -50.62 -9.03 -5.03
C ASN A 456 -50.84 -10.02 -6.19
N VAL A 457 -50.38 -11.28 -6.09
CA VAL A 457 -50.54 -12.29 -7.16
C VAL A 457 -51.60 -13.35 -6.82
N ASP A 458 -52.20 -13.33 -5.62
CA ASP A 458 -53.28 -14.27 -5.22
C ASP A 458 -54.69 -13.66 -5.30
N LEU A 459 -54.90 -12.68 -6.18
CA LEU A 459 -56.24 -12.11 -6.46
C LEU A 459 -56.44 -11.93 -7.98
N ILE A 460 -56.58 -13.05 -8.69
CA ILE A 460 -57.40 -13.15 -9.91
C ILE A 460 -58.19 -14.45 -9.83
#